data_AF-A0A8P4G6T6-F1
#
_entry.id   AF-A0A8P4G6T6-F1
#
_cell.length_a   1.000
_cell.length_b   1.000
_cell.length_c   1.000
_cell.angle_alpha   90.00
_cell.angle_beta   90.00
_cell.angle_gamma   90.00
#
_symmetry.space_group_name_H-M   'P 1'
#
loop_
_entity.id
_entity.type
_entity.pdbx_description
1 polymer ?
#
loop_
_entity_poly.entity_id
_entity_poly.type
_entity_poly.pdbx_seq_one_letter_code
_entity_poly.pdbx_strand_id
1 'polypeptide(L)'
;MSADDNRDLVLERDRLLKENDRLNGKKDKLNQEKNQLLQENNKLNQEKNQLLQENDKWNQEKNKLNQEKDQLLQEKDQLNKLNLKKDKLKQAKNKLNQEKNQLNQEKDKLNQQKNQLLQEKDQLLQENNKLNQEKNLLNQEKDKLDQEKNQLIQEKDQLLQEKDKVNQEKNQLLQEKDQLRQENNKLKQDRNKLNQDKDKLNQEKNQLNQEKNQLLQENGKLKQDTNKLNQEKDQLLQEKDKINQEKNQLLQEKDQLNQEKNQLNQDKHQLLQENDKRNQEKNKLNQEKDKLCPQGWWRYMNSCYQLSSGISTWHNAKQDCVSKRAHLVIFNDKFEEVFVICHVSMWIGLRGQQDAQLWTWTWVDGKPMW
;
A
#
# COMPACT_ATOMS: atom_id res chain seq x y z
N MET A 1 -208.83 -114.20 -124.50
CA MET A 1 -209.06 -115.28 -123.52
C MET A 1 -208.12 -115.03 -122.35
N SER A 2 -208.64 -115.00 -121.10
CA SER A 2 -207.95 -114.74 -119.81
C SER A 2 -207.54 -113.28 -119.51
N ALA A 3 -208.15 -112.67 -118.48
CA ALA A 3 -208.12 -111.22 -118.21
C ALA A 3 -207.90 -110.79 -116.74
N ASP A 4 -207.85 -111.69 -115.74
CA ASP A 4 -207.80 -111.27 -114.31
C ASP A 4 -206.54 -111.67 -113.51
N ASP A 5 -205.81 -112.75 -113.83
CA ASP A 5 -204.67 -113.21 -112.98
C ASP A 5 -203.31 -112.53 -113.24
N ASN A 6 -203.11 -111.82 -114.36
CA ASN A 6 -201.79 -111.23 -114.70
C ASN A 6 -201.62 -109.77 -114.21
N ARG A 7 -202.64 -109.19 -113.56
CA ARG A 7 -202.64 -107.81 -113.05
C ARG A 7 -202.08 -107.71 -111.64
N ASP A 8 -202.26 -108.75 -110.83
CA ASP A 8 -201.84 -108.77 -109.41
C ASP A 8 -200.35 -109.12 -109.22
N LEU A 9 -199.75 -109.98 -110.06
CA LEU A 9 -198.32 -110.32 -109.96
C LEU A 9 -197.38 -109.15 -110.32
N VAL A 10 -197.83 -108.24 -111.19
CA VAL A 10 -197.04 -107.06 -111.57
C VAL A 10 -197.04 -105.99 -110.46
N LEU A 11 -198.15 -105.85 -109.73
CA LEU A 11 -198.26 -104.90 -108.62
C LEU A 11 -197.44 -105.32 -107.39
N GLU A 12 -197.37 -106.62 -107.10
CA GLU A 12 -196.59 -107.15 -105.96
C GLU A 12 -195.07 -107.01 -106.20
N ARG A 13 -194.61 -107.29 -107.42
CA ARG A 13 -193.20 -107.11 -107.83
C ARG A 13 -192.75 -105.65 -107.70
N ASP A 14 -193.60 -104.70 -108.12
CA ASP A 14 -193.27 -103.28 -108.09
C ASP A 14 -193.27 -102.73 -106.64
N ARG A 15 -194.03 -103.34 -105.72
CA ARG A 15 -193.96 -103.05 -104.27
C ARG A 15 -192.64 -103.54 -103.65
N LEU A 16 -192.25 -104.78 -103.92
CA LEU A 16 -191.02 -105.36 -103.37
C LEU A 16 -189.76 -104.70 -103.92
N LEU A 17 -189.77 -104.27 -105.19
CA LEU A 17 -188.69 -103.47 -105.76
C LEU A 17 -188.55 -102.12 -105.05
N LYS A 18 -189.66 -101.42 -104.82
CA LYS A 18 -189.65 -100.15 -104.05
C LYS A 18 -189.15 -100.34 -102.61
N GLU A 19 -189.47 -101.47 -101.98
CA GLU A 19 -189.03 -101.74 -100.61
C GLU A 19 -187.54 -102.13 -100.53
N ASN A 20 -187.05 -102.88 -101.52
CA ASN A 20 -185.62 -103.18 -101.65
C ASN A 20 -184.79 -101.91 -101.93
N ASP A 21 -185.29 -101.01 -102.77
CA ASP A 21 -184.66 -99.70 -103.02
C ASP A 21 -184.64 -98.84 -101.75
N ARG A 22 -185.70 -98.89 -100.95
CA ARG A 22 -185.78 -98.17 -99.66
C ARG A 22 -184.81 -98.74 -98.61
N LEU A 23 -184.64 -100.06 -98.55
CA LEU A 23 -183.68 -100.71 -97.65
C LEU A 23 -182.24 -100.46 -98.08
N ASN A 24 -181.94 -100.50 -99.39
CA ASN A 24 -180.63 -100.11 -99.91
C ASN A 24 -180.35 -98.64 -99.60
N GLY A 25 -181.32 -97.73 -99.78
CA GLY A 25 -181.17 -96.33 -99.40
C GLY A 25 -180.91 -96.11 -97.89
N LYS A 26 -181.47 -96.97 -97.00
CA LYS A 26 -181.15 -96.94 -95.56
C LYS A 26 -179.75 -97.48 -95.27
N LYS A 27 -179.35 -98.58 -95.91
CA LYS A 27 -178.00 -99.15 -95.77
C LYS A 27 -176.93 -98.17 -96.25
N ASP A 28 -177.19 -97.45 -97.33
CA ASP A 28 -176.31 -96.42 -97.85
C ASP A 28 -176.19 -95.23 -96.89
N LYS A 29 -177.30 -94.80 -96.27
CA LYS A 29 -177.27 -93.77 -95.21
C LYS A 29 -176.47 -94.22 -93.99
N LEU A 30 -176.64 -95.47 -93.54
CA LEU A 30 -175.94 -95.98 -92.36
C LEU A 30 -174.43 -96.16 -92.63
N ASN A 31 -174.07 -96.54 -93.87
CA ASN A 31 -172.68 -96.53 -94.31
C ASN A 31 -172.12 -95.10 -94.41
N GLN A 32 -172.92 -94.13 -94.84
CA GLN A 32 -172.56 -92.71 -94.80
C GLN A 32 -172.28 -92.24 -93.36
N GLU A 33 -173.16 -92.54 -92.40
CA GLU A 33 -172.97 -92.19 -90.98
C GLU A 33 -171.75 -92.89 -90.37
N LYS A 34 -171.55 -94.19 -90.64
CA LYS A 34 -170.35 -94.91 -90.19
C LYS A 34 -169.07 -94.28 -90.75
N ASN A 35 -169.08 -93.90 -92.03
CA ASN A 35 -167.94 -93.22 -92.65
C ASN A 35 -167.72 -91.81 -92.07
N GLN A 36 -168.79 -91.09 -91.72
CA GLN A 36 -168.70 -89.80 -91.02
C GLN A 36 -168.09 -89.96 -89.62
N LEU A 37 -168.58 -90.89 -88.81
CA LEU A 37 -168.02 -91.16 -87.47
C LEU A 37 -166.57 -91.64 -87.54
N LEU A 38 -166.20 -92.43 -88.56
CA LEU A 38 -164.82 -92.84 -88.76
C LEU A 38 -163.93 -91.65 -89.14
N GLN A 39 -164.42 -90.74 -90.00
CA GLN A 39 -163.73 -89.48 -90.30
C GLN A 39 -163.57 -88.62 -89.04
N GLU A 40 -164.61 -88.52 -88.21
CA GLU A 40 -164.60 -87.72 -87.00
C GLU A 40 -163.65 -88.28 -85.94
N ASN A 41 -163.64 -89.62 -85.74
CA ASN A 41 -162.70 -90.28 -84.84
C ASN A 41 -161.24 -90.14 -85.34
N ASN A 42 -161.01 -90.20 -86.65
CA ASN A 42 -159.70 -89.93 -87.22
C ASN A 42 -159.26 -88.48 -86.98
N LYS A 43 -160.20 -87.52 -87.07
CA LYS A 43 -159.94 -86.10 -86.79
C LYS A 43 -159.63 -85.86 -85.32
N LEU A 44 -160.40 -86.46 -84.41
CA LEU A 44 -160.15 -86.42 -82.96
C LEU A 44 -158.80 -87.03 -82.58
N ASN A 45 -158.41 -88.14 -83.22
CA ASN A 45 -157.08 -88.72 -83.02
C ASN A 45 -155.97 -87.82 -83.56
N GLN A 46 -156.20 -87.12 -84.68
CA GLN A 46 -155.25 -86.11 -85.17
C GLN A 46 -155.12 -84.94 -84.19
N GLU A 47 -156.22 -84.40 -83.66
CA GLU A 47 -156.21 -83.33 -82.65
C GLU A 47 -155.54 -83.77 -81.34
N LYS A 48 -155.82 -84.99 -80.86
CA LYS A 48 -155.13 -85.56 -79.68
C LYS A 48 -153.62 -85.66 -79.91
N ASN A 49 -153.20 -86.12 -81.09
CA ASN A 49 -151.78 -86.21 -81.44
C ASN A 49 -151.13 -84.82 -81.58
N GLN A 50 -151.87 -83.82 -82.07
CA GLN A 50 -151.41 -82.42 -82.10
C GLN A 50 -151.22 -81.86 -80.69
N LEU A 51 -152.18 -82.08 -79.78
CA LEU A 51 -152.07 -81.64 -78.39
C LEU A 51 -150.93 -82.34 -77.64
N LEU A 52 -150.67 -83.62 -77.92
CA LEU A 52 -149.51 -84.32 -77.38
C LEU A 52 -148.20 -83.70 -77.87
N GLN A 53 -148.10 -83.39 -79.17
CA GLN A 53 -146.93 -82.68 -79.70
C GLN A 53 -146.76 -81.28 -79.11
N GLU A 54 -147.84 -80.54 -78.88
CA GLU A 54 -147.79 -79.24 -78.21
C GLU A 54 -147.35 -79.36 -76.74
N ASN A 55 -147.84 -80.38 -76.03
CA ASN A 55 -147.42 -80.65 -74.65
C ASN A 55 -145.93 -81.04 -74.58
N ASP A 56 -145.43 -81.80 -75.55
CA ASP A 56 -144.00 -82.13 -75.65
C ASP A 56 -143.17 -80.88 -75.94
N LYS A 57 -143.63 -79.99 -76.83
CA LYS A 57 -142.99 -78.68 -77.08
C LYS A 57 -142.97 -77.83 -75.81
N TRP A 58 -144.09 -77.73 -75.09
CA TRP A 58 -144.18 -77.01 -73.83
C TRP A 58 -143.23 -77.58 -72.76
N ASN A 59 -143.11 -78.91 -72.69
CA ASN A 59 -142.16 -79.54 -71.77
C ASN A 59 -140.70 -79.27 -72.18
N GLN A 60 -140.38 -79.27 -73.47
CA GLN A 60 -139.05 -78.88 -73.95
C GLN A 60 -138.74 -77.42 -73.61
N GLU A 61 -139.69 -76.52 -73.79
CA GLU A 61 -139.53 -75.09 -73.49
C GLU A 61 -139.41 -74.82 -71.99
N LYS A 62 -140.21 -75.51 -71.17
CA LYS A 62 -140.06 -75.50 -69.71
C LYS A 62 -138.69 -75.99 -69.26
N ASN A 63 -138.15 -77.04 -69.89
CA ASN A 63 -136.81 -77.54 -69.59
C ASN A 63 -135.72 -76.54 -70.00
N LYS A 64 -135.86 -75.86 -71.14
CA LYS A 64 -134.95 -74.78 -71.55
C LYS A 64 -134.99 -73.61 -70.56
N LEU A 65 -136.19 -73.16 -70.17
CA LEU A 65 -136.36 -72.10 -69.18
C LEU A 65 -135.75 -72.47 -67.81
N ASN A 66 -135.88 -73.73 -67.40
CA ASN A 66 -135.23 -74.21 -66.17
C ASN A 66 -133.69 -74.20 -66.30
N GLN A 67 -133.15 -74.61 -67.45
CA GLN A 67 -131.70 -74.53 -67.70
C GLN A 67 -131.20 -73.08 -67.70
N GLU A 68 -131.92 -72.15 -68.34
CA GLU A 68 -131.59 -70.72 -68.30
C GLU A 68 -131.67 -70.15 -66.89
N LYS A 69 -132.69 -70.53 -66.11
CA LYS A 69 -132.81 -70.14 -64.71
C LYS A 69 -131.62 -70.63 -63.88
N ASP A 70 -131.20 -71.87 -64.08
CA ASP A 70 -130.03 -72.44 -63.38
C ASP A 70 -128.74 -71.74 -63.81
N GLN A 71 -128.59 -71.38 -65.08
CA GLN A 71 -127.47 -70.56 -65.57
C GLN A 71 -127.47 -69.16 -64.92
N LEU A 72 -128.62 -68.48 -64.87
CA LEU A 72 -128.74 -67.17 -64.23
C LEU A 72 -128.47 -67.24 -62.72
N LEU A 73 -128.84 -68.33 -62.05
CA LEU A 73 -128.48 -68.56 -60.65
C LEU A 73 -126.97 -68.71 -60.47
N GLN A 74 -126.30 -69.47 -61.35
CA GLN A 74 -124.83 -69.59 -61.35
C GLN A 74 -124.14 -68.25 -61.61
N GLU A 75 -124.62 -67.47 -62.58
CA GLU A 75 -124.08 -66.13 -62.86
C GLU A 75 -124.28 -65.17 -61.69
N LYS A 76 -125.45 -65.21 -61.03
CA LYS A 76 -125.72 -64.44 -59.81
C LYS A 76 -124.74 -64.81 -58.69
N ASP A 77 -124.45 -66.09 -58.49
CA ASP A 77 -123.48 -66.55 -57.51
C ASP A 77 -122.04 -66.11 -57.86
N GLN A 78 -121.68 -66.12 -59.15
CA GLN A 78 -120.40 -65.58 -59.61
C GLN A 78 -120.31 -64.06 -59.37
N LEU A 79 -121.38 -63.32 -59.64
CA LEU A 79 -121.45 -61.87 -59.39
C LEU A 79 -121.32 -61.56 -57.89
N ASN A 80 -121.98 -62.34 -57.03
CA ASN A 80 -121.84 -62.22 -55.57
C ASN A 80 -120.39 -62.47 -55.12
N LYS A 81 -119.72 -63.50 -55.65
CA LYS A 81 -118.30 -63.76 -55.38
C LYS A 81 -117.40 -62.62 -55.87
N LEU A 82 -117.70 -62.04 -57.03
CA LEU A 82 -116.96 -60.92 -57.58
C LEU A 82 -117.13 -59.65 -56.72
N ASN A 83 -118.34 -59.37 -56.26
CA ASN A 83 -118.61 -58.27 -55.33
C ASN A 83 -117.84 -58.44 -54.01
N LEU A 84 -117.80 -59.66 -53.45
CA LEU A 84 -117.01 -59.93 -52.25
C LEU A 84 -115.49 -59.70 -52.48
N LYS A 85 -114.97 -60.09 -53.65
CA LYS A 85 -113.57 -59.80 -54.03
C LYS A 85 -113.33 -58.30 -54.17
N LYS A 86 -114.27 -57.56 -54.76
CA LYS A 86 -114.22 -56.10 -54.91
C LYS A 86 -114.18 -55.40 -53.54
N ASP A 87 -114.98 -55.87 -52.59
CA ASP A 87 -114.97 -55.34 -51.22
C ASP A 87 -113.66 -55.64 -50.49
N LYS A 88 -113.12 -56.86 -50.64
CA LYS A 88 -111.80 -57.21 -50.10
C LYS A 88 -110.69 -56.34 -50.71
N LEU A 89 -110.72 -56.10 -52.03
CA LEU A 89 -109.77 -55.21 -52.71
C LEU A 89 -109.90 -53.76 -52.22
N LYS A 90 -111.13 -53.28 -51.98
CA LYS A 90 -111.38 -51.96 -51.43
C LYS A 90 -110.80 -51.83 -50.01
N GLN A 91 -111.00 -52.85 -49.16
CA GLN A 91 -110.41 -52.89 -47.82
C GLN A 91 -108.87 -52.91 -47.88
N ALA A 92 -108.28 -53.73 -48.77
CA ALA A 92 -106.83 -53.79 -48.95
C ALA A 92 -106.25 -52.45 -49.44
N LYS A 93 -106.91 -51.79 -50.39
CA LYS A 93 -106.54 -50.44 -50.87
C LYS A 93 -106.57 -49.41 -49.75
N ASN A 94 -107.60 -49.46 -48.89
CA ASN A 94 -107.71 -48.56 -47.75
C ASN A 94 -106.58 -48.80 -46.73
N LYS A 95 -106.25 -50.06 -46.42
CA LYS A 95 -105.11 -50.39 -45.55
C LYS A 95 -103.79 -49.91 -46.14
N LEU A 96 -103.54 -50.17 -47.42
CA LEU A 96 -102.33 -49.70 -48.10
C LEU A 96 -102.21 -48.17 -48.08
N ASN A 97 -103.32 -47.45 -48.23
CA ASN A 97 -103.33 -45.99 -48.10
C ASN A 97 -103.01 -45.53 -46.68
N GLN A 98 -103.50 -46.23 -45.65
CA GLN A 98 -103.16 -45.93 -44.25
C GLN A 98 -101.67 -46.16 -43.98
N GLU A 99 -101.13 -47.30 -44.41
CA GLU A 99 -99.70 -47.61 -44.29
C GLU A 99 -98.84 -46.58 -45.04
N LYS A 100 -99.24 -46.19 -46.26
CA LYS A 100 -98.55 -45.13 -47.02
C LYS A 100 -98.55 -43.80 -46.27
N ASN A 101 -99.66 -43.44 -45.63
CA ASN A 101 -99.74 -42.22 -44.83
C ASN A 101 -98.85 -42.29 -43.59
N GLN A 102 -98.81 -43.43 -42.91
CA GLN A 102 -97.90 -43.65 -41.77
C GLN A 102 -96.44 -43.55 -42.20
N LEU A 103 -96.07 -44.20 -43.30
CA LEU A 103 -94.70 -44.13 -43.84
C LEU A 103 -94.30 -42.71 -44.22
N ASN A 104 -95.22 -41.91 -44.78
CA ASN A 104 -94.96 -40.51 -45.07
C ASN A 104 -94.72 -39.70 -43.79
N GLN A 105 -95.52 -39.92 -42.73
CA GLN A 105 -95.32 -39.24 -41.45
C GLN A 105 -93.97 -39.61 -40.81
N GLU A 106 -93.56 -40.89 -40.88
CA GLU A 106 -92.25 -41.33 -40.40
C GLU A 106 -91.12 -40.69 -41.21
N LYS A 107 -91.26 -40.63 -42.54
CA LYS A 107 -90.30 -39.96 -43.42
C LYS A 107 -90.16 -38.48 -43.07
N ASP A 108 -91.26 -37.79 -42.78
CA ASP A 108 -91.24 -36.38 -42.38
C ASP A 108 -90.54 -36.19 -41.03
N LYS A 109 -90.80 -37.06 -40.04
CA LYS A 109 -90.09 -37.05 -38.76
C LYS A 109 -88.60 -37.31 -38.93
N LEU A 110 -88.22 -38.29 -39.76
CA LEU A 110 -86.83 -38.61 -40.04
C LEU A 110 -86.11 -37.42 -40.72
N ASN A 111 -86.79 -36.74 -41.64
CA ASN A 111 -86.25 -35.54 -42.28
C ASN A 111 -86.06 -34.39 -41.28
N GLN A 112 -87.00 -34.20 -40.34
CA GLN A 112 -86.83 -33.21 -39.27
C GLN A 112 -85.63 -33.53 -38.38
N GLN A 113 -85.49 -34.78 -37.93
CA GLN A 113 -84.33 -35.22 -37.15
C GLN A 113 -83.01 -35.05 -37.91
N LYS A 114 -82.98 -35.40 -39.20
CA LYS A 114 -81.81 -35.20 -40.06
C LYS A 114 -81.42 -33.72 -40.12
N ASN A 115 -82.38 -32.82 -40.27
CA ASN A 115 -82.11 -31.39 -40.33
C ASN A 115 -81.62 -30.84 -38.99
N GLN A 116 -82.15 -31.32 -37.87
CA GLN A 116 -81.66 -30.98 -36.53
C GLN A 116 -80.21 -31.42 -36.34
N LEU A 117 -79.88 -32.68 -36.69
CA LEU A 117 -78.52 -33.20 -36.61
C LEU A 117 -77.54 -32.44 -37.51
N LEU A 118 -77.98 -31.98 -38.68
CA LEU A 118 -77.17 -31.13 -39.55
C LEU A 118 -76.86 -29.78 -38.89
N GLN A 119 -77.86 -29.15 -38.25
CA GLN A 119 -77.65 -27.89 -37.53
C GLN A 119 -76.70 -28.05 -36.34
N GLU A 120 -76.86 -29.11 -35.55
CA GLU A 120 -75.97 -29.42 -34.42
C GLU A 120 -74.53 -29.67 -34.92
N LYS A 121 -74.37 -30.40 -36.02
CA LYS A 121 -73.06 -30.63 -36.63
C LYS A 121 -72.40 -29.32 -37.05
N ASP A 122 -73.15 -28.41 -37.67
CA ASP A 122 -72.62 -27.12 -38.11
C ASP A 122 -72.24 -26.24 -36.91
N GLN A 123 -73.02 -26.27 -35.82
CA GLN A 123 -72.69 -25.58 -34.57
C GLN A 123 -71.40 -26.12 -33.94
N LEU A 124 -71.27 -27.44 -33.83
CA LEU A 124 -70.05 -28.08 -33.30
C LEU A 124 -68.83 -27.77 -34.16
N LEU A 125 -68.99 -27.69 -35.48
CA LEU A 125 -67.90 -27.30 -36.38
C LEU A 125 -67.45 -25.86 -36.11
N GLN A 126 -68.39 -24.94 -35.92
CA GLN A 126 -68.09 -23.54 -35.59
C GLN A 126 -67.38 -23.42 -34.23
N GLU A 127 -67.86 -24.14 -33.22
CA GLU A 127 -67.26 -24.14 -31.88
C GLU A 127 -65.85 -24.71 -31.90
N ASN A 128 -65.63 -25.84 -32.60
CA ASN A 128 -64.31 -26.43 -32.76
C ASN A 128 -63.34 -25.47 -33.48
N ASN A 129 -63.82 -24.73 -34.47
CA ASN A 129 -63.01 -23.72 -35.15
C ASN A 129 -62.62 -22.56 -34.20
N LYS A 130 -63.54 -22.09 -33.36
CA LYS A 130 -63.25 -21.07 -32.34
C LYS A 130 -62.25 -21.57 -31.31
N LEU A 131 -62.45 -22.77 -30.78
CA LEU A 131 -61.54 -23.40 -29.83
C LEU A 131 -60.11 -23.53 -30.42
N ASN A 132 -60.02 -23.88 -31.70
CA ASN A 132 -58.73 -23.98 -32.38
C ASN A 132 -58.06 -22.60 -32.56
N GLN A 133 -58.83 -21.54 -32.80
CA GLN A 133 -58.31 -20.17 -32.84
C GLN A 133 -57.80 -19.72 -31.47
N GLU A 134 -58.56 -19.95 -30.40
CA GLU A 134 -58.15 -19.65 -29.03
C GLU A 134 -56.89 -20.41 -28.63
N LYS A 135 -56.81 -21.70 -28.98
CA LYS A 135 -55.60 -22.52 -28.77
C LYS A 135 -54.37 -21.93 -29.47
N ASN A 136 -54.53 -21.44 -30.69
CA ASN A 136 -53.44 -20.82 -31.44
C ASN A 136 -52.99 -19.51 -30.78
N LEU A 137 -53.93 -18.67 -30.32
CA LEU A 137 -53.61 -17.45 -29.58
C LEU A 137 -52.88 -17.74 -28.27
N LEU A 138 -53.36 -18.73 -27.51
CA LEU A 138 -52.72 -19.15 -26.26
C LEU A 138 -51.30 -19.66 -26.48
N ASN A 139 -51.06 -20.41 -27.57
CA ASN A 139 -49.71 -20.83 -27.93
C ASN A 139 -48.81 -19.64 -28.27
N GLN A 140 -49.32 -18.64 -29.00
CA GLN A 140 -48.56 -17.42 -29.30
C GLN A 140 -48.22 -16.62 -28.04
N GLU A 141 -49.14 -16.50 -27.08
CA GLU A 141 -48.88 -15.87 -25.79
C GLU A 141 -47.84 -16.66 -25.00
N LYS A 142 -47.92 -17.98 -25.00
CA LYS A 142 -46.92 -18.84 -24.36
C LYS A 142 -45.53 -18.62 -24.96
N ASP A 143 -45.41 -18.58 -26.29
CA ASP A 143 -44.14 -18.34 -26.97
C ASP A 143 -43.57 -16.96 -26.62
N LYS A 144 -44.41 -15.92 -26.50
CA LYS A 144 -43.99 -14.58 -26.05
C LYS A 144 -43.49 -14.60 -24.59
N LEU A 145 -44.22 -15.25 -23.69
CA LEU A 145 -43.81 -15.40 -22.30
C LEU A 145 -42.49 -16.17 -22.16
N ASP A 146 -42.28 -17.20 -22.98
CA ASP A 146 -41.01 -17.93 -23.02
C ASP A 146 -39.86 -17.04 -23.53
N GLN A 147 -40.11 -16.17 -24.51
CA GLN A 147 -39.12 -15.18 -24.97
C GLN A 147 -38.78 -14.15 -23.88
N GLU A 148 -39.79 -13.56 -23.22
CA GLU A 148 -39.59 -12.62 -22.12
C GLU A 148 -38.83 -13.26 -20.95
N LYS A 149 -39.18 -14.51 -20.59
CA LYS A 149 -38.47 -15.27 -19.57
C LYS A 149 -37.01 -15.46 -19.92
N ASN A 150 -36.69 -15.80 -21.17
CA ASN A 150 -35.32 -15.97 -21.61
C ASN A 150 -34.53 -14.64 -21.59
N GLN A 151 -35.18 -13.52 -21.94
CA GLN A 151 -34.57 -12.19 -21.82
C GLN A 151 -34.26 -11.84 -20.36
N LEU A 152 -35.20 -12.06 -19.45
CA LEU A 152 -34.99 -11.84 -18.01
C LEU A 152 -33.87 -12.71 -17.42
N ILE A 153 -33.71 -13.95 -17.92
CA ILE A 153 -32.58 -14.81 -17.55
C ILE A 153 -31.25 -14.18 -18.01
N GLN A 154 -31.18 -13.69 -19.25
CA GLN A 154 -29.98 -13.04 -19.77
C GLN A 154 -29.62 -11.76 -19.01
N GLU A 155 -30.61 -10.90 -18.71
CA GLU A 155 -30.40 -9.70 -17.90
C GLU A 155 -29.90 -10.04 -16.49
N LYS A 156 -30.48 -11.07 -15.86
CA LYS A 156 -30.04 -11.54 -14.55
C LYS A 156 -28.59 -12.01 -14.58
N ASP A 157 -28.19 -12.75 -15.61
CA ASP A 157 -26.81 -13.23 -15.75
C ASP A 157 -25.82 -12.08 -15.97
N GLN A 158 -26.21 -11.06 -16.74
CA GLN A 158 -25.42 -9.83 -16.90
C GLN A 158 -25.23 -9.08 -15.58
N LEU A 159 -26.31 -8.90 -14.80
CA LEU A 159 -26.24 -8.25 -13.49
C LEU A 159 -25.37 -9.03 -12.50
N LEU A 160 -25.37 -10.37 -12.56
CA LEU A 160 -24.46 -11.19 -11.75
C LEU A 160 -23.00 -10.96 -12.14
N GLN A 161 -22.69 -10.89 -13.44
CA GLN A 161 -21.32 -10.60 -13.90
C GLN A 161 -20.86 -9.19 -13.49
N GLU A 162 -21.71 -8.18 -13.59
CA GLU A 162 -21.39 -6.82 -13.13
C GLU A 162 -21.15 -6.77 -11.62
N LYS A 163 -21.99 -7.45 -10.84
CA LYS A 163 -21.81 -7.58 -9.38
C LYS A 163 -20.46 -8.21 -9.02
N ASP A 164 -20.05 -9.24 -9.75
CA ASP A 164 -18.76 -9.89 -9.52
C ASP A 164 -17.58 -8.97 -9.85
N LYS A 165 -17.66 -8.19 -10.95
CA LYS A 165 -16.65 -7.18 -11.28
C LYS A 165 -16.53 -6.10 -10.20
N VAL A 166 -17.66 -5.55 -9.75
CA VAL A 166 -17.68 -4.56 -8.67
C VAL A 166 -17.08 -5.11 -7.37
N ASN A 167 -17.34 -6.39 -7.06
CA ASN A 167 -16.73 -7.03 -5.89
C ASN A 167 -15.21 -7.21 -6.06
N GLN A 168 -14.72 -7.52 -7.25
CA GLN A 168 -13.28 -7.59 -7.53
C GLN A 168 -12.61 -6.23 -7.37
N GLU A 169 -13.18 -5.17 -7.94
CA GLU A 169 -12.69 -3.79 -7.79
C GLU A 169 -12.68 -3.35 -6.31
N LYS A 170 -13.74 -3.65 -5.57
CA LYS A 170 -13.82 -3.37 -4.13
C LYS A 170 -12.69 -4.05 -3.36
N ASN A 171 -12.36 -5.30 -3.68
CA ASN A 171 -11.28 -6.04 -3.03
C ASN A 171 -9.91 -5.45 -3.37
N GLN A 172 -9.70 -5.01 -4.62
CA GLN A 172 -8.48 -4.32 -5.03
C GLN A 172 -8.30 -2.99 -4.28
N LEU A 173 -9.35 -2.17 -4.19
CA LEU A 173 -9.33 -0.91 -3.44
C LEU A 173 -9.07 -1.13 -1.95
N LEU A 174 -9.58 -2.22 -1.36
CA LEU A 174 -9.26 -2.58 0.03
C LEU A 174 -7.77 -2.90 0.21
N GLN A 175 -7.18 -3.65 -0.72
CA GLN A 175 -5.74 -3.96 -0.67
C GLN A 175 -4.88 -2.70 -0.83
N GLU A 176 -5.21 -1.83 -1.78
CA GLU A 176 -4.50 -0.56 -1.99
C GLU A 176 -4.60 0.34 -0.75
N LYS A 177 -5.78 0.42 -0.13
CA LYS A 177 -5.99 1.15 1.12
C LYS A 177 -5.10 0.63 2.25
N ASP A 178 -4.96 -0.69 2.38
CA ASP A 178 -4.10 -1.29 3.39
C ASP A 178 -2.62 -1.04 3.11
N GLN A 179 -2.19 -1.07 1.84
CA GLN A 179 -0.84 -0.71 1.43
C GLN A 179 -0.51 0.76 1.77
N LEU A 180 -1.39 1.70 1.39
CA LEU A 180 -1.23 3.12 1.72
C LEU A 180 -1.18 3.34 3.23
N ARG A 181 -1.95 2.57 4.01
CA ARG A 181 -1.91 2.63 5.47
C ARG A 181 -0.55 2.18 6.02
N GLN A 182 0.02 1.11 5.48
CA GLN A 182 1.36 0.65 5.87
C GLN A 182 2.45 1.66 5.51
N GLU A 183 2.38 2.23 4.30
CA GLU A 183 3.34 3.24 3.84
C GLU A 183 3.28 4.51 4.69
N ASN A 184 2.07 4.98 5.02
CA ASN A 184 1.89 6.14 5.90
C ASN A 184 2.44 5.89 7.31
N ASN A 185 2.29 4.67 7.84
CA ASN A 185 2.91 4.30 9.12
C ASN A 185 4.44 4.32 9.04
N LYS A 186 5.02 3.85 7.93
CA LYS A 186 6.47 3.89 7.70
C LYS A 186 6.98 5.33 7.60
N LEU A 187 6.31 6.18 6.82
CA LEU A 187 6.63 7.62 6.73
C LEU A 187 6.56 8.32 8.09
N LYS A 188 5.59 7.95 8.94
CA LYS A 188 5.49 8.47 10.30
C LYS A 188 6.69 8.05 11.16
N GLN A 189 7.16 6.81 11.02
CA GLN A 189 8.37 6.33 11.71
C GLN A 189 9.63 7.06 11.22
N ASP A 190 9.78 7.21 9.90
CA ASP A 190 10.93 7.89 9.30
C ASP A 190 10.97 9.37 9.70
N ARG A 191 9.81 10.04 9.72
CA ARG A 191 9.68 11.41 10.25
C ARG A 191 10.13 11.52 11.71
N ASN A 192 9.77 10.54 12.54
CA ASN A 192 10.18 10.53 13.94
C ASN A 192 11.70 10.36 14.09
N LYS A 193 12.31 9.46 13.29
CA LYS A 193 13.77 9.30 13.26
C LYS A 193 14.47 10.57 12.80
N LEU A 194 13.98 11.20 11.73
CA LEU A 194 14.55 12.44 11.22
C LEU A 194 14.50 13.56 12.26
N ASN A 195 13.42 13.64 13.04
CA ASN A 195 13.33 14.59 14.15
C ASN A 195 14.35 14.28 15.25
N GLN A 196 14.56 13.01 15.61
CA GLN A 196 15.58 12.62 16.58
C GLN A 196 16.99 12.95 16.10
N ASP A 197 17.29 12.71 14.82
CA ASP A 197 18.58 13.04 14.23
C ASP A 197 18.79 14.55 14.18
N LYS A 198 17.74 15.32 13.87
CA LYS A 198 17.78 16.79 13.95
C LYS A 198 18.10 17.27 15.37
N ASP A 199 17.50 16.67 16.39
CA ASP A 199 17.75 17.03 17.78
C ASP A 199 19.19 16.71 18.20
N LYS A 200 19.73 15.55 17.79
CA LYS A 200 21.15 15.20 17.99
C LYS A 200 22.08 16.17 17.30
N LEU A 201 21.81 16.52 16.05
CA LEU A 201 22.64 17.46 15.30
C LEU A 201 22.65 18.86 15.96
N ASN A 202 21.52 19.28 16.53
CA ASN A 202 21.44 20.51 17.31
C ASN A 202 22.27 20.43 18.60
N GLN A 203 22.28 19.28 19.28
CA GLN A 203 23.12 19.06 20.47
C GLN A 203 24.61 19.14 20.11
N GLU A 204 25.05 18.43 19.06
CA GLU A 204 26.43 18.48 18.57
C GLU A 204 26.84 19.90 18.17
N LYS A 205 25.96 20.63 17.46
CA LYS A 205 26.19 22.03 17.10
C LYS A 205 26.38 22.92 18.34
N ASN A 206 25.59 22.71 19.38
CA ASN A 206 25.71 23.47 20.63
C ASN A 206 27.03 23.16 21.33
N GLN A 207 27.44 21.88 21.35
CA GLN A 207 28.71 21.45 21.94
C GLN A 207 29.91 22.03 21.20
N LEU A 208 29.92 21.96 19.86
CA LEU A 208 30.96 22.59 19.02
C LEU A 208 31.04 24.10 19.25
N ASN A 209 29.90 24.78 19.43
CA ASN A 209 29.91 26.21 19.76
C ASN A 209 30.52 26.48 21.14
N GLN A 210 30.29 25.62 22.13
CA GLN A 210 30.92 25.74 23.45
C GLN A 210 32.43 25.54 23.36
N GLU A 211 32.90 24.49 22.68
CA GLU A 211 34.33 24.24 22.44
C GLU A 211 34.99 25.40 21.69
N LYS A 212 34.33 25.91 20.64
CA LYS A 212 34.80 27.11 19.91
C LYS A 212 34.99 28.31 20.85
N ASN A 213 34.03 28.55 21.75
CA ASN A 213 34.12 29.66 22.70
C ASN A 213 35.26 29.46 23.72
N GLN A 214 35.50 28.22 24.16
CA GLN A 214 36.63 27.88 25.03
C GLN A 214 37.96 28.14 24.33
N LEU A 215 38.12 27.65 23.10
CA LEU A 215 39.33 27.90 22.30
C LEU A 215 39.57 29.40 22.06
N LEU A 216 38.52 30.18 21.82
CA LEU A 216 38.64 31.64 21.72
C LEU A 216 39.18 32.28 23.01
N GLN A 217 38.72 31.82 24.18
CA GLN A 217 39.23 32.30 25.47
C GLN A 217 40.69 31.91 25.69
N GLU A 218 41.05 30.66 25.42
CA GLU A 218 42.43 30.17 25.52
C GLU A 218 43.37 30.93 24.60
N ASN A 219 42.97 31.15 23.34
CA ASN A 219 43.75 31.95 22.40
C ASN A 219 43.91 33.40 22.89
N GLY A 220 42.89 33.95 23.55
CA GLY A 220 42.98 35.24 24.23
C GLY A 220 44.03 35.26 25.34
N LYS A 221 44.07 34.22 26.19
CA LYS A 221 45.09 34.09 27.26
C LYS A 221 46.49 33.91 26.68
N LEU A 222 46.66 33.02 25.71
CA LEU A 222 47.93 32.81 25.00
C LEU A 222 48.47 34.11 24.41
N LYS A 223 47.60 34.94 23.83
CA LYS A 223 47.98 36.27 23.31
C LYS A 223 48.45 37.21 24.43
N GLN A 224 47.81 37.19 25.59
CA GLN A 224 48.26 37.95 26.76
C GLN A 224 49.62 37.47 27.27
N ASP A 225 49.82 36.16 27.39
CA ASP A 225 51.07 35.57 27.84
C ASP A 225 52.21 35.85 26.85
N THR A 226 51.93 35.79 25.54
CA THR A 226 52.87 36.18 24.49
C THR A 226 53.29 37.65 24.65
N ASN A 227 52.35 38.54 24.95
CA ASN A 227 52.67 39.95 25.18
C ASN A 227 53.52 40.15 26.44
N LYS A 228 53.23 39.42 27.53
CA LYS A 228 54.05 39.47 28.76
C LYS A 228 55.46 38.96 28.52
N LEU A 229 55.61 37.82 27.84
CA LEU A 229 56.92 37.27 27.47
C LEU A 229 57.73 38.25 26.61
N ASN A 230 57.08 38.94 25.67
CA ASN A 230 57.74 39.98 24.88
C ASN A 230 58.18 41.16 25.75
N GLN A 231 57.35 41.60 26.71
CA GLN A 231 57.73 42.65 27.66
C GLN A 231 58.91 42.24 28.55
N GLU A 232 58.91 41.02 29.08
CA GLU A 232 60.03 40.46 29.86
C GLU A 232 61.30 40.36 29.01
N LYS A 233 61.18 39.91 27.76
CA LYS A 233 62.29 39.87 26.81
C LYS A 233 62.88 41.27 26.58
N ASP A 234 62.03 42.28 26.39
CA ASP A 234 62.48 43.67 26.19
C ASP A 234 63.18 44.21 27.45
N GLN A 235 62.69 43.87 28.65
CA GLN A 235 63.34 44.22 29.92
C GLN A 235 64.72 43.54 30.06
N LEU A 236 64.82 42.24 29.76
CA LEU A 236 66.08 41.52 29.79
C LEU A 236 67.08 42.06 28.76
N LEU A 237 66.62 42.50 27.59
CA LEU A 237 67.46 43.18 26.60
C LEU A 237 68.00 44.50 27.16
N GLN A 238 67.17 45.32 27.80
CA GLN A 238 67.62 46.55 28.44
C GLN A 238 68.62 46.31 29.56
N GLU A 239 68.39 45.30 30.40
CA GLU A 239 69.31 44.93 31.48
C GLU A 239 70.64 44.42 30.92
N LYS A 240 70.60 43.59 29.88
CA LYS A 240 71.80 43.16 29.15
C LYS A 240 72.59 44.35 28.60
N ASP A 241 71.91 45.36 28.04
CA ASP A 241 72.56 46.56 27.52
C ASP A 241 73.19 47.39 28.65
N LYS A 242 72.54 47.51 29.81
CA LYS A 242 73.12 48.15 31.00
C LYS A 242 74.35 47.42 31.51
N ILE A 243 74.28 46.09 31.65
CA ILE A 243 75.44 45.27 32.07
C ILE A 243 76.58 45.42 31.07
N ASN A 244 76.29 45.49 29.77
CA ASN A 244 77.33 45.74 28.76
C ASN A 244 77.94 47.15 28.91
N GLN A 245 77.14 48.17 29.23
CA GLN A 245 77.65 49.52 29.51
C GLN A 245 78.54 49.53 30.76
N GLU A 246 78.10 48.93 31.86
CA GLU A 246 78.88 48.79 33.10
C GLU A 246 80.18 48.01 32.85
N LYS A 247 80.10 46.90 32.10
CA LYS A 247 81.27 46.12 31.70
C LYS A 247 82.28 46.98 30.93
N ASN A 248 81.81 47.82 30.01
CA ASN A 248 82.67 48.71 29.24
C ASN A 248 83.30 49.79 30.14
N GLN A 249 82.56 50.32 31.10
CA GLN A 249 83.08 51.28 32.09
C GLN A 249 84.16 50.64 32.97
N LEU A 250 83.91 49.44 33.50
CA LEU A 250 84.89 48.69 34.28
C LEU A 250 86.14 48.34 33.45
N LEU A 251 85.98 48.09 32.15
CA LEU A 251 87.12 47.88 31.25
C LEU A 251 87.98 49.14 31.15
N GLN A 252 87.36 50.31 31.00
CA GLN A 252 88.05 51.61 30.95
C GLN A 252 88.75 51.91 32.28
N GLU A 253 88.09 51.68 33.41
CA GLU A 253 88.68 51.88 34.74
C GLU A 253 89.87 50.93 34.97
N LYS A 254 89.76 49.67 34.53
CA LYS A 254 90.87 48.71 34.55
C LYS A 254 92.06 49.20 33.72
N ASP A 255 91.81 49.77 32.54
CA ASP A 255 92.85 50.31 31.68
C ASP A 255 93.52 51.54 32.32
N GLN A 256 92.75 52.41 32.97
CA GLN A 256 93.27 53.55 33.76
C GLN A 256 94.13 53.09 34.93
N LEU A 257 93.66 52.14 35.74
CA LEU A 257 94.43 51.57 36.85
C LEU A 257 95.73 50.92 36.37
N ASN A 258 95.72 50.27 35.21
CA ASN A 258 96.94 49.75 34.59
C ASN A 258 97.91 50.87 34.19
N GLN A 259 97.42 51.99 33.67
CA GLN A 259 98.25 53.16 33.36
C GLN A 259 98.85 53.76 34.64
N GLU A 260 98.05 53.97 35.68
CA GLU A 260 98.52 54.47 36.98
C GLU A 260 99.55 53.52 37.61
N LYS A 261 99.31 52.20 37.55
CA LYS A 261 100.28 51.19 38.01
C LYS A 261 101.60 51.29 37.26
N ASN A 262 101.55 51.50 35.93
CA ASN A 262 102.75 51.68 35.13
C ASN A 262 103.48 52.97 35.52
N GLN A 263 102.77 54.06 35.77
CA GLN A 263 103.33 55.32 36.24
C GLN A 263 103.99 55.15 37.61
N LEU A 264 103.30 54.53 38.57
CA LEU A 264 103.82 54.26 39.91
C LEU A 264 105.10 53.41 39.87
N ASN A 265 105.17 52.44 38.96
CA ASN A 265 106.37 51.64 38.75
C ASN A 265 107.54 52.47 38.20
N GLN A 266 107.28 53.44 37.32
CA GLN A 266 108.29 54.39 36.85
C GLN A 266 108.78 55.29 37.97
N ASP A 267 107.86 55.85 38.76
CA ASP A 267 108.19 56.71 39.90
C ASP A 267 109.01 55.95 40.94
N LYS A 268 108.64 54.69 41.22
CA LYS A 268 109.43 53.78 42.06
C LYS A 268 110.86 53.59 41.54
N HIS A 269 111.03 53.45 40.23
CA HIS A 269 112.36 53.31 39.63
C HIS A 269 113.19 54.59 39.77
N GLN A 270 112.57 55.76 39.61
CA GLN A 270 113.25 57.06 39.81
C GLN A 270 113.71 57.25 41.26
N LEU A 271 112.85 56.95 42.23
CA LEU A 271 113.18 57.06 43.66
C LEU A 271 114.33 56.13 44.07
N LEU A 272 114.43 54.94 43.48
CA LEU A 272 115.55 54.02 43.70
C LEU A 272 116.87 54.63 43.21
N GLN A 273 116.89 55.22 42.01
CA GLN A 273 118.09 55.88 41.47
C GLN A 273 118.52 57.08 42.32
N GLU A 274 117.56 57.84 42.84
CA GLU A 274 117.81 59.00 43.71
C GLU A 274 118.41 58.57 45.07
N ASN A 275 117.93 57.46 45.62
CA ASN A 275 118.51 56.84 46.81
C ASN A 275 119.95 56.36 46.60
N ASP A 276 120.24 55.73 45.46
CA ASP A 276 121.59 55.25 45.14
C ASP A 276 122.59 56.43 45.04
N LYS A 277 122.18 57.55 44.44
CA LYS A 277 123.00 58.78 44.38
C LYS A 277 123.30 59.35 45.78
N ARG A 278 122.30 59.46 46.65
CA ARG A 278 122.51 59.92 48.04
C ARG A 278 123.50 59.04 48.81
N ASN A 279 123.43 57.73 48.62
CA ASN A 279 124.35 56.81 49.29
C ASN A 279 125.80 56.96 48.80
N GLN A 280 126.01 57.29 47.52
CA GLN A 280 127.35 57.57 46.98
C GLN A 280 127.97 58.86 47.54
N GLU A 281 127.19 59.92 47.72
CA GLU A 281 127.66 61.18 48.33
C GLU A 281 128.03 61.00 49.81
N LYS A 282 127.23 60.22 50.55
CA LYS A 282 127.46 59.94 51.98
C LYS A 282 128.77 59.21 52.24
N ASN A 283 129.19 58.34 51.33
CA ASN A 283 130.44 57.57 51.47
C ASN A 283 131.71 58.40 51.22
N LYS A 284 131.65 59.48 50.42
CA LYS A 284 132.82 60.36 50.20
C LYS A 284 133.15 61.23 51.41
N LEU A 285 132.15 61.63 52.20
CA LEU A 285 132.33 62.55 53.33
C LEU A 285 133.00 61.90 54.56
N ASN A 286 132.94 60.56 54.68
CA ASN A 286 133.47 59.84 55.84
C ASN A 286 134.96 59.49 55.77
N GLN A 287 135.65 59.68 54.64
CA GLN A 287 137.06 59.29 54.48
C GLN A 287 138.10 60.36 54.91
N GLU A 288 137.72 61.61 55.21
CA GLU A 288 138.67 62.71 55.48
C GLU A 288 138.98 62.99 56.97
N LYS A 289 138.36 62.32 57.94
CA LYS A 289 138.36 62.79 59.35
C LYS A 289 139.42 62.21 60.34
N ASP A 290 140.29 61.27 59.96
CA ASP A 290 141.01 60.41 60.93
C ASP A 290 142.56 60.58 61.09
N LYS A 291 143.16 61.79 61.02
CA LYS A 291 144.64 61.97 61.20
C LYS A 291 145.11 63.14 62.11
N LEU A 292 144.53 63.35 63.30
CA LEU A 292 144.76 64.59 64.07
C LEU A 292 145.47 64.50 65.44
N CYS A 293 145.75 63.33 66.03
CA CYS A 293 146.61 63.25 67.24
C CYS A 293 147.85 62.38 67.01
N PRO A 294 149.03 62.77 67.54
CA PRO A 294 150.25 61.95 67.47
C PRO A 294 150.05 60.58 68.13
N GLN A 295 150.71 59.56 67.57
CA GLN A 295 150.58 58.18 68.03
C GLN A 295 150.97 58.04 69.52
N GLY A 296 150.11 57.39 70.31
CA GLY A 296 150.30 57.23 71.76
C GLY A 296 149.68 58.33 72.63
N TRP A 297 148.97 59.30 72.04
CA TRP A 297 148.17 60.30 72.74
C TRP A 297 146.69 59.98 72.61
N TRP A 298 145.92 60.16 73.67
CA TRP A 298 144.46 59.99 73.62
C TRP A 298 143.78 61.28 73.23
N ARG A 299 142.85 61.21 72.28
CA ARG A 299 142.06 62.37 71.83
C ARG A 299 140.78 62.47 72.64
N TYR A 300 140.52 63.65 73.17
CA TYR A 300 139.19 64.04 73.58
C TYR A 300 138.88 65.40 72.94
N MET A 301 137.80 65.44 72.16
CA MET A 301 137.42 66.60 71.34
C MET A 301 138.57 67.12 70.47
N ASN A 302 139.11 68.29 70.76
CA ASN A 302 140.19 68.91 69.98
C ASN A 302 141.53 68.90 70.71
N SER A 303 141.63 68.19 71.83
CA SER A 303 142.83 68.10 72.65
C SER A 303 143.37 66.67 72.67
N CYS A 304 144.69 66.55 72.78
CA CYS A 304 145.38 65.26 72.93
C CYS A 304 146.05 65.22 74.32
N TYR A 305 145.93 64.10 75.02
CA TYR A 305 146.47 63.90 76.37
C TYR A 305 147.43 62.72 76.38
N GLN A 306 148.51 62.83 77.14
CA GLN A 306 149.47 61.75 77.32
C GLN A 306 149.95 61.74 78.78
N LEU A 307 150.00 60.54 79.35
CA LEU A 307 150.52 60.33 80.69
C LEU A 307 152.03 60.09 80.63
N SER A 308 152.81 60.82 81.43
CA SER A 308 154.27 60.61 81.53
C SER A 308 154.58 59.29 82.24
N SER A 309 155.53 58.50 81.72
CA SER A 309 155.82 57.13 82.18
C SER A 309 156.71 57.01 83.43
N GLY A 310 156.68 57.99 84.35
CA GLY A 310 157.48 57.96 85.58
C GLY A 310 157.11 59.05 86.58
N ILE A 311 157.38 58.81 87.87
CA ILE A 311 157.06 59.73 88.97
C ILE A 311 158.25 60.69 89.16
N SER A 312 158.02 61.99 89.01
CA SER A 312 159.02 63.04 89.30
C SER A 312 158.45 64.10 90.24
N THR A 313 159.24 65.10 90.62
CA THR A 313 158.73 66.31 91.29
C THR A 313 157.86 67.13 90.31
N TRP A 314 156.93 67.94 90.83
CA TRP A 314 156.03 68.77 90.00
C TRP A 314 156.78 69.64 88.98
N HIS A 315 157.92 70.21 89.38
CA HIS A 315 158.73 71.06 88.51
C HIS A 315 159.28 70.27 87.30
N ASN A 316 159.75 69.04 87.55
CA ASN A 316 160.25 68.16 86.48
C ASN A 316 159.12 67.65 85.60
N ALA A 317 157.95 67.36 86.16
CA ALA A 317 156.77 66.95 85.39
C ALA A 317 156.29 68.08 84.46
N LYS A 318 156.32 69.34 84.94
CA LYS A 318 156.03 70.51 84.12
C LYS A 318 157.03 70.64 82.95
N GLN A 319 158.31 70.49 83.24
CA GLN A 319 159.37 70.52 82.22
C GLN A 319 159.20 69.40 81.18
N ASP A 320 158.84 68.19 81.59
CA ASP A 320 158.57 67.07 80.67
C ASP A 320 157.41 67.37 79.72
N CYS A 321 156.28 67.86 80.24
CA CYS A 321 155.16 68.27 79.39
C CYS A 321 155.57 69.35 78.38
N VAL A 322 156.31 70.37 78.83
CA VAL A 322 156.80 71.45 77.96
C VAL A 322 157.76 70.92 76.90
N SER A 323 158.65 69.97 77.23
CA SER A 323 159.54 69.32 76.26
C SER A 323 158.78 68.60 75.14
N LYS A 324 157.57 68.09 75.44
CA LYS A 324 156.64 67.45 74.49
C LYS A 324 155.70 68.45 73.82
N ARG A 325 155.98 69.75 73.92
CA ARG A 325 155.13 70.86 73.44
C ARG A 325 153.71 70.84 74.01
N ALA A 326 153.58 70.35 75.23
CA ALA A 326 152.34 70.34 76.00
C ALA A 326 152.53 71.09 77.33
N HIS A 327 151.51 71.10 78.16
CA HIS A 327 151.59 71.56 79.54
C HIS A 327 150.98 70.51 80.46
N LEU A 328 151.31 70.55 81.75
CA LEU A 328 150.57 69.77 82.73
C LEU A 328 149.10 70.15 82.62
N VAL A 329 148.23 69.14 82.68
CA VAL A 329 146.82 69.30 82.34
C VAL A 329 146.14 70.37 83.19
N ILE A 330 145.29 71.16 82.52
CA ILE A 330 144.36 72.13 83.09
C ILE A 330 142.98 71.62 82.66
N PHE A 331 142.06 71.43 83.59
CA PHE A 331 140.72 70.94 83.27
C PHE A 331 139.78 72.11 83.04
N ASN A 332 139.14 72.17 81.86
CA ASN A 332 138.25 73.25 81.47
C ASN A 332 136.79 72.93 81.76
N ASP A 333 136.42 71.64 81.80
CA ASP A 333 135.08 71.21 82.21
C ASP A 333 135.11 69.92 83.04
N LYS A 334 134.01 69.68 83.76
CA LYS A 334 133.86 68.52 84.66
C LYS A 334 133.91 67.17 83.92
N PHE A 335 133.55 67.09 82.65
CA PHE A 335 133.63 65.85 81.88
C PHE A 335 135.06 65.58 81.43
N GLU A 336 135.81 66.61 81.05
CA GLU A 336 137.25 66.54 80.77
C GLU A 336 138.02 66.09 82.03
N GLU A 337 137.67 66.64 83.19
CA GLU A 337 138.21 66.21 84.49
C GLU A 337 137.97 64.72 84.76
N VAL A 338 136.72 64.25 84.61
CA VAL A 338 136.38 62.83 84.82
C VAL A 338 137.07 61.92 83.79
N PHE A 339 137.14 62.32 82.52
CA PHE A 339 137.79 61.53 81.46
C PHE A 339 139.28 61.29 81.77
N VAL A 340 139.99 62.31 82.25
CA VAL A 340 141.45 62.25 82.48
C VAL A 340 141.82 61.72 83.88
N ILE A 341 141.14 62.13 84.96
CA ILE A 341 141.53 61.78 86.34
C ILE A 341 141.15 60.33 86.71
N CYS A 342 140.13 59.75 86.07
CA CYS A 342 139.63 58.40 86.41
C CYS A 342 140.67 57.28 86.24
N HIS A 343 141.81 57.57 85.62
CA HIS A 343 142.80 56.55 85.29
C HIS A 343 143.99 56.48 86.26
N VAL A 344 144.40 57.56 86.95
CA VAL A 344 145.56 57.53 87.90
C VAL A 344 145.83 58.87 88.60
N SER A 345 146.42 58.83 89.81
CA SER A 345 146.96 60.02 90.50
C SER A 345 148.21 60.56 89.79
N MET A 346 148.15 61.80 89.31
CA MET A 346 149.23 62.46 88.54
C MET A 346 149.48 63.88 89.03
N TRP A 347 150.66 64.45 88.75
CA TRP A 347 150.84 65.89 88.88
C TRP A 347 149.98 66.60 87.85
N ILE A 348 149.20 67.58 88.31
CA ILE A 348 148.40 68.46 87.45
C ILE A 348 148.99 69.85 87.43
N GLY A 349 148.50 70.72 86.54
CA GLY A 349 149.05 72.06 86.37
C GLY A 349 148.86 73.03 87.55
N LEU A 350 148.53 72.60 88.76
CA LEU A 350 148.23 73.47 89.90
C LEU A 350 149.38 73.51 90.93
N ARG A 351 149.74 74.71 91.43
CA ARG A 351 150.78 74.90 92.46
C ARG A 351 150.40 75.96 93.49
N GLY A 352 150.70 75.69 94.77
CA GLY A 352 150.49 76.60 95.90
C GLY A 352 151.78 77.30 96.37
N GLN A 353 151.67 78.57 96.76
CA GLN A 353 152.77 79.38 97.30
C GLN A 353 152.28 80.15 98.56
N GLN A 354 153.13 80.23 99.60
CA GLN A 354 152.75 80.80 100.91
C GLN A 354 153.41 82.16 101.13
N ASP A 355 152.63 83.17 101.55
CA ASP A 355 153.13 84.49 101.94
C ASP A 355 152.44 84.99 103.22
N ALA A 356 153.23 85.50 104.17
CA ALA A 356 152.82 86.17 105.41
C ALA A 356 151.43 85.79 106.03
N GLN A 357 151.20 84.48 106.22
CA GLN A 357 149.99 83.80 106.78
C GLN A 357 148.85 83.36 105.81
N LEU A 358 148.94 83.54 104.49
CA LEU A 358 147.97 82.98 103.52
C LEU A 358 148.65 82.17 102.39
N TRP A 359 148.03 81.04 101.99
CA TRP A 359 148.43 80.24 100.82
C TRP A 359 147.60 80.66 99.59
N THR A 360 148.24 80.88 98.44
CA THR A 360 147.56 81.08 97.15
C THR A 360 147.93 79.97 96.16
N TRP A 361 146.92 79.43 95.46
CA TRP A 361 147.06 78.39 94.43
C TRP A 361 146.81 78.95 93.03
N THR A 362 147.68 78.62 92.07
CA THR A 362 147.62 79.09 90.68
C THR A 362 147.92 77.95 89.71
N TRP A 363 147.25 77.96 88.55
CA TRP A 363 147.50 77.02 87.46
C TRP A 363 148.75 77.40 86.66
N VAL A 364 149.25 76.49 85.82
CA VAL A 364 150.44 76.69 84.98
C VAL A 364 150.26 77.76 83.90
N ASP A 365 149.02 78.14 83.59
CA ASP A 365 148.67 79.27 82.73
C ASP A 365 148.61 80.61 83.48
N GLY A 366 148.91 80.61 84.79
CA GLY A 366 149.02 81.81 85.64
C GLY A 366 147.71 82.28 86.28
N LYS A 367 146.58 81.61 86.02
CA LYS A 367 145.29 82.02 86.60
C LYS A 367 145.13 81.48 88.03
N PRO A 368 144.56 82.27 88.97
CA PRO A 368 144.25 81.78 90.30
C PRO A 368 143.18 80.69 90.26
N MET A 369 143.28 79.74 91.17
CA MET A 369 142.23 78.74 91.38
C MET A 369 141.05 79.44 92.06
N TRP A 370 139.96 79.61 91.30
CA TRP A 370 138.70 80.23 91.72
C TRP A 370 137.93 79.41 92.74
#